data_AF-A0A0S7YIN2-F1
#
_entry.id   AF-A0A0S7YIN2-F1
#
_cell.length_a   1.000
_cell.length_b   1.000
_cell.length_c   1.000
_cell.angle_alpha   90.00
_cell.angle_beta   90.00
_cell.angle_gamma   90.00
#
_symmetry.space_group_name_H-M   'P 1'
#
loop_
_entity.id
_entity.type
_entity.pdbx_description
1 polymer ?
#
loop_
_entity_poly.entity_id
_entity_poly.type
_entity_poly.pdbx_seq_one_letter_code
_entity_poly.pdbx_strand_id
1 'polypeptide(L)'
;MMTAVLGLASAGCIASHNLAEGELTRYTSAQADTADLGPYYRPSVGGRRLPGKWVVRRHPSLIWATISLVRAGDRLKAEPEEIELAVSLAHATALANVLADARLALQDVADISEMDREADRKRWARGVAAALVRVEAVARRVTTHEPDAPTAKGEEPLGMAAGPMLEMVAGYLNERSGGHLLGDLALEDLGRARALLVQAVLRLGFAAAGRRLPDDLRDAIQTPLRDAENLKDAVEPLAEMLLARVVEAPPEEAGSGLSGTLRTVLTYAPKALLAVEKLARQWDRVEALEFEFHRKDEHPVVVVTVRVQPGQEVRLDDLILFQPAIVFRGASRIVVQPKLPGTGETVVAFEPVGDGAVDLRFEGVAYGLARLLVMPLASGALREVRVFAKTRQEGDQIINVALLMEAAGEKGDPRRLLHFQDVRHKRLLRGPFELRSVVEGKEQVFNYLTPDRRYTFRRVKTPQDR
;
A
#
# COMPACT_ATOMS: atom_id res chain seq x y z
N MET A 1 -21.20 -10.49 -12.02
CA MET A 1 -21.54 -9.76 -10.79
C MET A 1 -22.64 -10.48 -10.00
N MET A 2 -23.80 -10.79 -10.60
CA MET A 2 -24.79 -11.74 -10.04
C MET A 2 -24.18 -13.15 -9.86
N THR A 3 -23.34 -13.60 -10.79
CA THR A 3 -22.74 -14.94 -10.85
C THR A 3 -21.73 -15.29 -9.76
N ALA A 4 -21.09 -14.33 -9.08
CA ALA A 4 -20.13 -14.63 -8.02
C ALA A 4 -20.78 -14.79 -6.65
N VAL A 5 -21.85 -14.01 -6.38
CA VAL A 5 -22.66 -14.14 -5.16
C VAL A 5 -23.72 -15.22 -5.30
N LEU A 6 -24.34 -15.38 -6.49
CA LEU A 6 -25.05 -16.62 -6.81
C LEU A 6 -24.09 -17.80 -6.77
N GLY A 7 -22.87 -17.70 -7.32
CA GLY A 7 -21.87 -18.77 -7.22
C GLY A 7 -21.39 -19.06 -5.78
N LEU A 8 -21.36 -18.08 -4.89
CA LEU A 8 -21.15 -18.27 -3.44
C LEU A 8 -22.34 -19.00 -2.79
N ALA A 9 -23.56 -18.73 -3.27
CA ALA A 9 -24.79 -19.38 -2.81
C ALA A 9 -25.09 -20.72 -3.52
N SER A 10 -24.48 -20.99 -4.68
CA SER A 10 -24.86 -22.10 -5.57
C SER A 10 -23.73 -23.08 -5.94
N ALA A 11 -22.47 -22.82 -5.60
CA ALA A 11 -21.34 -23.67 -6.01
C ALA A 11 -20.49 -24.28 -4.87
N GLY A 12 -20.92 -24.18 -3.60
CA GLY A 12 -20.27 -24.89 -2.50
C GLY A 12 -21.11 -24.91 -1.24
N CYS A 13 -21.34 -26.08 -0.66
CA CYS A 13 -21.94 -26.20 0.67
C CYS A 13 -21.02 -25.48 1.68
N ILE A 14 -21.53 -24.49 2.40
CA ILE A 14 -20.83 -23.95 3.57
C ILE A 14 -20.90 -24.99 4.66
N ALA A 15 -19.74 -25.51 5.03
CA ALA A 15 -19.67 -26.47 6.10
C ALA A 15 -19.66 -25.70 7.43
N SER A 16 -20.64 -25.96 8.29
CA SER A 16 -20.68 -25.43 9.66
C SER A 16 -20.30 -26.52 10.64
N HIS A 17 -19.30 -26.28 11.47
CA HIS A 17 -18.88 -27.21 12.52
C HIS A 17 -18.80 -26.49 13.86
N ASN A 18 -18.88 -27.24 14.95
CA ASN A 18 -18.57 -26.70 16.27
C ASN A 18 -17.12 -26.21 16.27
N LEU A 19 -16.90 -25.06 16.89
CA LEU A 19 -15.54 -24.54 17.04
C LEU A 19 -14.74 -25.48 17.95
N ALA A 20 -13.48 -25.75 17.58
CA ALA A 20 -12.61 -26.52 18.45
C ALA A 20 -12.30 -25.74 19.73
N GLU A 21 -12.20 -26.44 20.86
CA GLU A 21 -11.93 -25.83 22.16
C GLU A 21 -10.62 -25.01 22.11
N GLY A 22 -10.71 -23.73 22.51
CA GLY A 22 -9.58 -22.81 22.54
C GLY A 22 -9.12 -22.29 21.17
N GLU A 23 -9.76 -22.63 20.04
CA GLU A 23 -9.33 -22.15 18.72
C GLU A 23 -9.37 -20.62 18.63
N LEU A 24 -10.49 -19.99 19.03
CA LEU A 24 -10.62 -18.54 19.07
C LEU A 24 -9.67 -17.89 20.09
N THR A 25 -9.49 -18.56 21.24
CA THR A 25 -8.58 -18.09 22.31
C THR A 25 -7.15 -18.00 21.81
N ARG A 26 -6.66 -18.96 21.01
CA ARG A 26 -5.29 -18.94 20.45
C ARG A 26 -5.05 -17.72 19.57
N TYR A 27 -6.04 -17.32 18.77
CA TYR A 27 -5.93 -16.11 17.96
C TYR A 27 -5.91 -14.86 18.81
N THR A 28 -6.77 -14.77 19.84
CA THR A 28 -6.84 -13.58 20.70
C THR A 28 -5.67 -13.47 21.68
N SER A 29 -5.16 -14.58 22.21
CA SER A 29 -4.01 -14.57 23.12
C SER A 29 -2.71 -14.18 22.42
N ALA A 30 -2.67 -14.29 21.09
CA ALA A 30 -1.51 -13.94 20.30
C ALA A 30 -1.46 -12.45 19.93
N GLN A 31 -2.47 -11.63 20.31
CA GLN A 31 -2.57 -10.22 19.93
C GLN A 31 -1.28 -9.47 20.25
N ALA A 32 -0.84 -8.64 19.31
CA ALA A 32 0.41 -7.92 19.47
C ALA A 32 0.31 -6.96 20.66
N ASP A 33 1.31 -7.03 21.54
CA ASP A 33 1.48 -6.01 22.57
C ASP A 33 1.93 -4.70 21.89
N THR A 34 1.15 -3.64 22.09
CA THR A 34 1.37 -2.31 21.50
C THR A 34 1.58 -1.23 22.57
N ALA A 35 1.61 -1.61 23.84
CA ALA A 35 1.73 -0.68 24.96
C ALA A 35 3.13 -0.07 25.07
N ASP A 36 4.18 -0.81 24.69
CA ASP A 36 5.57 -0.36 24.74
C ASP A 36 6.20 -0.30 23.34
N LEU A 37 6.15 0.88 22.72
CA LEU A 37 6.70 1.13 21.39
C LEU A 37 8.01 1.93 21.42
N GLY A 38 8.61 2.15 22.60
CA GLY A 38 9.81 2.96 22.76
C GLY A 38 9.66 4.41 22.22
N PRO A 39 10.73 5.22 22.27
CA PRO A 39 10.72 6.54 21.64
C PRO A 39 10.61 6.43 20.11
N TYR A 40 10.04 7.45 19.47
CA TYR A 40 10.07 7.53 18.01
C TYR A 40 11.52 7.68 17.51
N TYR A 41 11.82 7.07 16.37
CA TYR A 41 13.11 7.15 15.71
C TYR A 41 13.01 7.94 14.41
N ARG A 42 14.16 8.37 13.90
CA ARG A 42 14.25 9.19 12.69
C ARG A 42 14.76 8.35 11.53
N PRO A 43 13.93 8.02 10.52
CA PRO A 43 14.39 7.28 9.35
C PRO A 43 15.45 8.11 8.59
N SER A 44 16.38 7.44 7.91
CA SER A 44 17.44 8.10 7.15
C SER A 44 17.47 7.66 5.69
N VAL A 45 17.80 8.60 4.81
CA VAL A 45 17.96 8.38 3.37
C VAL A 45 19.25 9.06 2.94
N GLY A 46 20.21 8.28 2.43
CA GLY A 46 21.51 8.78 1.99
C GLY A 46 22.21 9.67 3.02
N GLY A 47 22.06 9.38 4.33
CA GLY A 47 22.67 10.16 5.41
C GLY A 47 21.81 11.30 5.97
N ARG A 48 20.78 11.76 5.25
CA ARG A 48 19.82 12.77 5.73
C ARG A 48 18.78 12.14 6.65
N ARG A 49 18.50 12.73 7.82
CA ARG A 49 17.48 12.24 8.75
C ARG A 49 16.13 12.92 8.53
N LEU A 50 15.11 12.12 8.27
CA LEU A 50 13.73 12.58 8.21
C LEU A 50 13.14 12.74 9.63
N PRO A 51 12.06 13.54 9.79
CA PRO A 51 11.30 13.59 11.03
C PRO A 51 10.76 12.21 11.41
N GLY A 52 10.84 11.89 12.70
CA GLY A 52 10.26 10.68 13.30
C GLY A 52 8.77 10.81 13.57
N LYS A 53 8.27 12.05 13.64
CA LYS A 53 6.86 12.38 13.84
C LYS A 53 6.37 13.40 12.82
N TRP A 54 5.23 13.10 12.20
CA TRP A 54 4.55 13.97 11.24
C TRP A 54 3.11 14.21 11.67
N VAL A 55 2.72 15.47 11.84
CA VAL A 55 1.36 15.86 12.21
C VAL A 55 0.74 16.62 11.04
N VAL A 56 -0.32 16.07 10.47
CA VAL A 56 -1.03 16.65 9.32
C VAL A 56 -2.40 17.09 9.80
N ARG A 57 -2.62 18.41 9.93
CA ARG A 57 -3.90 18.97 10.39
C ARG A 57 -4.71 19.53 9.24
N ARG A 58 -6.03 19.35 9.31
CA ARG A 58 -6.96 20.03 8.42
C ARG A 58 -6.93 21.54 8.70
N HIS A 59 -6.87 22.34 7.65
CA HIS A 59 -6.98 23.79 7.74
C HIS A 59 -7.99 24.34 6.72
N PRO A 60 -8.95 25.18 7.14
CA PRO A 60 -10.01 25.66 6.25
C PRO A 60 -9.50 26.64 5.19
N SER A 61 -8.50 27.47 5.52
CA SER A 61 -7.92 28.43 4.58
C SER A 61 -6.85 27.79 3.71
N LEU A 62 -7.03 27.92 2.39
CA LEU A 62 -6.04 27.50 1.41
C LEU A 62 -4.72 28.25 1.56
N ILE A 63 -4.77 29.58 1.66
CA ILE A 63 -3.59 30.45 1.74
C ILE A 63 -2.71 30.07 2.93
N TRP A 64 -3.31 29.92 4.11
CA TRP A 64 -2.57 29.54 5.32
C TRP A 64 -2.00 28.12 5.24
N ALA A 65 -2.75 27.17 4.67
CA ALA A 65 -2.25 25.83 4.42
C ALA A 65 -1.04 25.86 3.47
N THR A 66 -1.09 26.65 2.40
CA THR A 66 0.03 26.82 1.46
C THR A 66 1.27 27.39 2.18
N ILE A 67 1.11 28.44 2.98
CA ILE A 67 2.20 29.03 3.76
C ILE A 67 2.80 28.00 4.73
N SER A 68 1.96 27.21 5.40
CA SER A 68 2.41 26.14 6.30
C SER A 68 3.22 25.07 5.58
N LEU A 69 2.78 24.64 4.39
CA LEU A 69 3.47 23.64 3.58
C LEU A 69 4.83 24.13 3.06
N VAL A 70 4.91 25.39 2.60
CA VAL A 70 6.18 25.99 2.17
C VAL A 70 7.16 26.07 3.35
N ARG A 71 6.71 26.58 4.50
CA ARG A 71 7.53 26.64 5.72
C ARG A 71 7.97 25.26 6.18
N ALA A 72 7.11 24.26 6.06
CA ALA A 72 7.46 22.89 6.38
C ALA A 72 8.57 22.36 5.46
N GLY A 73 8.47 22.62 4.15
CA GLY A 73 9.52 22.29 3.18
C GLY A 73 10.88 22.89 3.56
N ASP A 74 10.92 24.15 4.00
CA ASP A 74 12.15 24.77 4.47
C ASP A 74 12.64 24.18 5.80
N ARG A 75 11.73 23.89 6.73
CA ARG A 75 12.10 23.24 8.00
C ARG A 75 12.67 21.85 7.78
N LEU A 76 12.19 21.08 6.80
CA LEU A 76 12.71 19.74 6.47
C LEU A 76 14.20 19.76 6.11
N LYS A 77 14.71 20.88 5.56
CA LYS A 77 16.15 21.03 5.26
C LYS A 77 17.00 21.09 6.54
N ALA A 78 16.41 21.54 7.64
CA ALA A 78 17.06 21.59 8.95
C ALA A 78 16.94 20.27 9.74
N GLU A 79 16.41 19.20 9.12
CA GLU A 79 16.29 17.86 9.71
C GLU A 79 15.65 17.88 11.12
N PRO A 80 14.38 18.31 11.25
CA PRO A 80 13.72 18.37 12.55
C PRO A 80 13.31 16.96 12.99
N GLU A 81 13.11 16.77 14.30
CA GLU A 81 12.59 15.50 14.84
C GLU A 81 11.09 15.33 14.56
N GLU A 82 10.37 16.44 14.60
CA GLU A 82 8.93 16.56 14.39
C GLU A 82 8.65 17.58 13.30
N ILE A 83 7.60 17.33 12.51
CA ILE A 83 7.06 18.33 11.59
C ILE A 83 5.54 18.37 11.62
N GLU A 84 5.00 19.58 11.52
CA GLU A 84 3.56 19.83 11.42
C GLU A 84 3.23 20.50 10.08
N LEU A 85 2.19 19.97 9.43
CA LEU A 85 1.68 20.39 8.13
C LEU A 85 0.20 20.77 8.25
N ALA A 86 -0.17 21.96 7.79
CA ALA A 86 -1.57 22.33 7.61
C ALA A 86 -2.01 22.05 6.17
N VAL A 87 -3.06 21.24 6.00
CA VAL A 87 -3.55 20.79 4.70
C VAL A 87 -5.01 21.22 4.52
N SER A 88 -5.28 21.96 3.45
CA SER A 88 -6.65 22.33 3.06
C SER A 88 -7.31 21.23 2.25
N LEU A 89 -8.64 21.30 2.09
CA LEU A 89 -9.38 20.35 1.25
C LEU A 89 -8.83 20.29 -0.17
N ALA A 90 -8.50 21.44 -0.76
CA ALA A 90 -7.99 21.49 -2.12
C ALA A 90 -6.59 20.85 -2.25
N HIS A 91 -5.71 21.04 -1.27
CA HIS A 91 -4.43 20.33 -1.20
C HIS A 91 -4.62 18.81 -1.03
N ALA A 92 -5.58 18.38 -0.22
CA ALA A 92 -5.88 16.96 -0.03
C ALA A 92 -6.46 16.30 -1.29
N THR A 93 -7.30 17.01 -2.05
CA THR A 93 -7.78 16.56 -3.36
C THR A 93 -6.62 16.40 -4.36
N ALA A 94 -5.71 17.38 -4.41
CA ALA A 94 -4.52 17.30 -5.26
C ALA A 94 -3.64 16.10 -4.87
N LEU A 95 -3.42 15.88 -3.57
CA LEU A 95 -2.72 14.71 -3.04
C LEU A 95 -3.40 13.40 -3.44
N ALA A 96 -4.72 13.28 -3.29
CA ALA A 96 -5.45 12.07 -3.66
C ALA A 96 -5.27 11.72 -5.15
N ASN A 97 -5.28 12.73 -6.03
CA ASN A 97 -5.04 12.52 -7.46
C ASN A 97 -3.60 12.06 -7.73
N VAL A 98 -2.61 12.64 -7.05
CA VAL A 98 -1.21 12.21 -7.12
C VAL A 98 -1.04 10.76 -6.64
N LEU A 99 -1.67 10.38 -5.53
CA LEU A 99 -1.62 9.02 -4.98
C LEU A 99 -2.31 8.02 -5.92
N ALA A 100 -3.40 8.41 -6.57
CA ALA A 100 -4.08 7.59 -7.56
C ALA A 100 -3.18 7.32 -8.78
N ASP A 101 -2.51 8.36 -9.30
CA ASP A 101 -1.57 8.24 -10.41
C ASP A 101 -0.36 7.35 -10.05
N ALA A 102 0.22 7.55 -8.87
CA ALA A 102 1.32 6.74 -8.35
C ALA A 102 0.91 5.27 -8.12
N ARG A 103 -0.32 5.05 -7.61
CA ARG A 103 -0.88 3.71 -7.43
C ARG A 103 -1.02 2.99 -8.75
N LEU A 104 -1.58 3.64 -9.77
CA LEU A 104 -1.73 3.04 -11.11
C LEU A 104 -0.36 2.69 -11.69
N ALA A 105 0.63 3.58 -11.57
CA ALA A 105 2.00 3.30 -11.99
C ALA A 105 2.59 2.06 -11.30
N LEU A 106 2.41 1.92 -9.98
CA LEU A 106 2.89 0.73 -9.26
C LEU A 106 2.10 -0.54 -9.59
N GLN A 107 0.80 -0.43 -9.86
CA GLN A 107 -0.02 -1.57 -10.32
C GLN A 107 0.45 -2.05 -11.70
N ASP A 108 0.70 -1.12 -12.62
CA ASP A 108 1.23 -1.42 -13.94
C ASP A 108 2.57 -2.17 -13.83
N VAL A 109 3.45 -1.78 -12.90
CA VAL A 109 4.72 -2.47 -12.61
C VAL A 109 4.52 -3.81 -11.91
N ALA A 110 3.58 -3.91 -10.96
CA ALA A 110 3.28 -5.15 -10.24
C ALA A 110 2.64 -6.23 -11.13
N ASP A 111 1.91 -5.82 -12.16
CA ASP A 111 1.25 -6.69 -13.14
C ASP A 111 2.21 -7.16 -14.25
N ILE A 112 3.47 -6.72 -14.24
CA ILE A 112 4.47 -7.20 -15.21
C ILE A 112 4.86 -8.64 -14.86
N SER A 113 4.63 -9.55 -15.80
CA SER A 113 5.06 -10.95 -15.76
C SER A 113 6.53 -11.12 -16.15
N GLU A 114 7.09 -12.31 -15.87
CA GLU A 114 8.42 -12.73 -16.35
C GLU A 114 8.59 -12.42 -17.86
N MET A 115 9.76 -11.87 -18.22
CA MET A 115 10.06 -11.28 -19.54
C MET A 115 10.55 -12.31 -20.56
N ASP A 116 9.85 -13.44 -20.67
CA ASP A 116 10.29 -14.59 -21.46
C ASP A 116 10.26 -14.29 -22.97
N ARG A 117 9.24 -13.58 -23.46
CA ARG A 117 9.04 -13.30 -24.89
C ARG A 117 9.29 -11.83 -25.22
N GLU A 118 9.59 -11.57 -26.50
CA GLU A 118 9.74 -10.20 -27.01
C GLU A 118 8.48 -9.35 -26.79
N ALA A 119 7.29 -9.94 -26.95
CA ALA A 119 6.02 -9.27 -26.66
C ALA A 119 5.89 -8.86 -25.18
N ASP A 120 6.37 -9.70 -24.26
CA ASP A 120 6.36 -9.43 -22.83
C ASP A 120 7.34 -8.31 -22.49
N ARG A 121 8.51 -8.27 -23.16
CA ARG A 121 9.48 -7.18 -23.02
C ARG A 121 8.96 -5.84 -23.52
N LYS A 122 8.29 -5.83 -24.68
CA LYS A 122 7.63 -4.63 -25.22
C LYS A 122 6.53 -4.13 -24.29
N ARG A 123 5.75 -5.04 -23.70
CA ARG A 123 4.72 -4.71 -22.72
C ARG A 123 5.31 -4.15 -21.42
N TRP A 124 6.39 -4.74 -20.91
CA TRP A 124 7.15 -4.23 -19.77
C TRP A 124 7.62 -2.80 -20.03
N ALA A 125 8.26 -2.56 -21.18
CA ALA A 125 8.87 -1.28 -21.50
C ALA A 125 7.81 -0.16 -21.59
N ARG A 126 6.67 -0.43 -22.24
CA ARG A 126 5.53 0.50 -22.27
C ARG A 126 4.94 0.75 -20.89
N GLY A 127 4.81 -0.27 -20.04
CA GLY A 127 4.31 -0.12 -18.67
C GLY A 127 5.20 0.79 -17.82
N VAL A 128 6.52 0.56 -17.86
CA VAL A 128 7.50 1.39 -17.14
C VAL A 128 7.54 2.81 -17.72
N ALA A 129 7.50 2.98 -19.04
CA ALA A 129 7.42 4.31 -19.68
C ALA A 129 6.16 5.08 -19.25
N ALA A 130 4.99 4.43 -19.25
CA ALA A 130 3.75 5.05 -18.78
C ALA A 130 3.83 5.44 -17.30
N ALA A 131 4.45 4.61 -16.45
CA ALA A 131 4.70 4.94 -15.05
C ALA A 131 5.62 6.17 -14.89
N LEU A 132 6.70 6.27 -15.67
CA LEU A 132 7.60 7.42 -15.67
C LEU A 132 6.89 8.70 -16.12
N VAL A 133 6.07 8.63 -17.17
CA VAL A 133 5.25 9.76 -17.63
C VAL A 133 4.27 10.24 -16.56
N ARG A 134 3.62 9.31 -15.84
CA ARG A 134 2.75 9.66 -14.70
C ARG A 134 3.53 10.32 -13.57
N VAL A 135 4.69 9.76 -13.22
CA VAL A 135 5.57 10.32 -12.19
C VAL A 135 6.07 11.71 -12.57
N GLU A 136 6.42 11.95 -13.84
CA GLU A 136 6.83 13.28 -14.31
C GLU A 136 5.67 14.27 -14.24
N ALA A 137 4.45 13.86 -14.64
CA ALA A 137 3.26 14.69 -14.49
C ALA A 137 3.00 15.05 -13.00
N VAL A 138 3.16 14.08 -12.10
CA VAL A 138 3.11 14.30 -10.65
C VAL A 138 4.20 15.28 -10.22
N ALA A 139 5.44 15.04 -10.63
CA ALA A 139 6.58 15.87 -10.26
C ALA A 139 6.38 17.31 -10.70
N ARG A 140 5.95 17.57 -11.95
CA ARG A 140 5.63 18.91 -12.45
C ARG A 140 4.57 19.62 -11.60
N ARG A 141 3.53 18.89 -11.16
CA ARG A 141 2.49 19.43 -10.25
C ARG A 141 2.99 19.74 -8.83
N VAL A 142 4.12 19.16 -8.42
CA VAL A 142 4.70 19.32 -7.06
C VAL A 142 5.87 20.31 -7.06
N THR A 143 6.63 20.41 -8.16
CA THR A 143 7.89 21.17 -8.25
C THR A 143 7.78 22.57 -8.84
N THR A 144 6.60 23.05 -9.26
CA THR A 144 6.40 24.46 -9.66
C THR A 144 6.55 25.37 -8.44
N HIS A 145 7.81 25.64 -8.12
CA HIS A 145 8.35 26.77 -7.39
C HIS A 145 9.40 27.40 -8.32
N GLU A 146 9.03 27.77 -9.54
CA GLU A 146 9.78 28.80 -10.24
C GLU A 146 9.25 30.15 -9.73
N PRO A 147 10.07 30.96 -9.02
CA PRO A 147 9.63 32.23 -8.43
C PRO A 147 9.11 33.26 -9.44
N ASP A 148 9.31 33.03 -10.74
CA ASP A 148 9.08 34.01 -11.80
C ASP A 148 7.91 33.67 -12.75
N ALA A 149 7.17 32.58 -12.54
CA ALA A 149 5.96 32.33 -13.30
C ALA A 149 4.78 33.05 -12.62
N PRO A 150 4.13 34.04 -13.27
CA PRO A 150 2.95 34.68 -12.71
C PRO A 150 1.88 33.61 -12.59
N THR A 151 1.58 33.18 -11.36
CA THR A 151 0.43 32.34 -11.06
C THR A 151 -0.79 33.04 -11.63
N ALA A 152 -1.34 32.49 -12.72
CA ALA A 152 -2.57 33.00 -13.29
C ALA A 152 -3.63 32.95 -12.17
N LYS A 153 -4.27 34.08 -11.90
CA LYS A 153 -5.36 34.17 -10.92
C LYS A 153 -6.38 33.06 -11.24
N GLY A 154 -6.45 32.03 -10.40
CA GLY A 154 -7.40 30.93 -10.53
C GLY A 154 -6.81 29.53 -10.71
N GLU A 155 -5.49 29.35 -10.69
CA GLU A 155 -4.91 28.00 -10.74
C GLU A 155 -5.15 27.21 -9.44
N GLU A 156 -5.61 25.97 -9.59
CA GLU A 156 -5.82 25.01 -8.51
C GLU A 156 -4.57 24.89 -7.64
N PRO A 157 -4.69 24.71 -6.31
CA PRO A 157 -3.51 24.55 -5.48
C PRO A 157 -2.77 23.29 -5.88
N LEU A 158 -1.65 23.53 -6.58
CA LEU A 158 -0.67 22.56 -7.03
C LEU A 158 -0.23 21.70 -5.83
N GLY A 159 0.23 20.48 -6.11
CA GLY A 159 0.44 19.37 -5.17
C GLY A 159 1.51 19.59 -4.07
N MET A 160 1.63 20.80 -3.53
CA MET A 160 2.57 21.21 -2.50
C MET A 160 2.50 20.32 -1.24
N ALA A 161 1.31 19.83 -0.87
CA ALA A 161 1.18 18.87 0.23
C ALA A 161 1.79 17.49 -0.09
N ALA A 162 1.83 17.12 -1.38
CA ALA A 162 2.38 15.84 -1.81
C ALA A 162 3.90 15.81 -1.70
N GLY A 163 4.63 16.92 -1.87
CA GLY A 163 6.09 16.94 -1.77
C GLY A 163 6.63 16.36 -0.46
N PRO A 164 6.32 16.97 0.70
CA PRO A 164 6.74 16.47 2.01
C PRO A 164 6.24 15.05 2.31
N MET A 165 5.00 14.71 1.94
CA MET A 165 4.44 13.38 2.17
C MET A 165 5.13 12.29 1.31
N LEU A 166 5.47 12.60 0.06
CA LEU A 166 6.19 11.69 -0.82
C LEU A 166 7.62 11.48 -0.33
N GLU A 167 8.28 12.51 0.22
CA GLU A 167 9.60 12.37 0.86
C GLU A 167 9.53 11.44 2.08
N MET A 168 8.50 11.59 2.92
CA MET A 168 8.23 10.68 4.05
C MET A 168 8.05 9.22 3.58
N VAL A 169 7.18 8.98 2.59
CA VAL A 169 6.91 7.63 2.07
C VAL A 169 8.15 7.02 1.41
N ALA A 170 8.86 7.80 0.58
CA ALA A 170 10.07 7.35 -0.10
C ALA A 170 11.16 6.96 0.91
N GLY A 171 11.35 7.76 1.97
CA GLY A 171 12.35 7.44 2.99
C GLY A 171 12.03 6.19 3.79
N TYR A 172 10.77 6.02 4.17
CA TYR A 172 10.33 4.80 4.82
C TYR A 172 10.52 3.56 3.93
N LEU A 173 10.10 3.63 2.66
CA LEU A 173 10.29 2.52 1.72
C LEU A 173 11.78 2.21 1.48
N ASN A 174 12.62 3.24 1.46
CA ASN A 174 14.06 3.08 1.30
C ASN A 174 14.68 2.36 2.50
N GLU A 175 14.38 2.77 3.74
CA GLU A 175 14.86 2.09 4.94
C GLU A 175 14.40 0.62 4.95
N ARG A 176 13.15 0.35 4.57
CA ARG A 176 12.62 -1.01 4.42
C ARG A 176 13.34 -1.85 3.38
N SER A 177 13.91 -1.21 2.38
CA SER A 177 14.74 -1.86 1.36
C SER A 177 16.21 -1.96 1.73
N GLY A 178 16.61 -1.63 2.97
CA GLY A 178 18.02 -1.60 3.36
C GLY A 178 18.83 -0.52 2.62
N GLY A 179 18.16 0.53 2.11
CA GLY A 179 18.78 1.57 1.30
C GLY A 179 18.85 1.28 -0.20
N HIS A 180 18.44 0.09 -0.66
CA HIS A 180 18.61 -0.31 -2.05
C HIS A 180 17.65 0.37 -3.04
N LEU A 181 16.52 0.93 -2.58
CA LEU A 181 15.54 1.58 -3.45
C LEU A 181 16.04 2.93 -3.98
N LEU A 182 16.74 3.70 -3.14
CA LEU A 182 17.20 5.06 -3.44
C LEU A 182 18.73 5.22 -3.38
N GLY A 183 19.48 4.12 -3.22
CA GLY A 183 20.91 4.13 -2.93
C GLY A 183 21.81 4.81 -3.96
N ASP A 184 21.34 5.00 -5.20
CA ASP A 184 22.10 5.66 -6.27
C ASP A 184 21.77 7.15 -6.42
N LEU A 185 20.87 7.69 -5.60
CA LEU A 185 20.60 9.11 -5.60
C LEU A 185 21.74 9.86 -4.92
N ALA A 186 22.27 10.87 -5.62
CA ALA A 186 23.16 11.85 -5.03
C ALA A 186 22.45 12.60 -3.89
N LEU A 187 23.21 12.99 -2.86
CA LEU A 187 22.70 13.75 -1.70
C LEU A 187 21.89 15.00 -2.09
N GLU A 188 22.30 15.69 -3.15
CA GLU A 188 21.65 16.90 -3.66
C GLU A 188 20.29 16.64 -4.34
N ASP A 189 20.04 15.40 -4.75
CA ASP A 189 18.77 14.96 -5.29
C ASP A 189 17.83 14.41 -4.21
N LEU A 190 18.36 14.12 -3.01
CA LEU A 190 17.59 13.70 -1.84
C LEU A 190 16.80 14.88 -1.25
N GLY A 191 15.55 14.98 -1.69
CA GLY A 191 14.63 16.07 -1.35
C GLY A 191 13.90 16.61 -2.58
N ARG A 192 14.30 16.18 -3.79
CA ARG A 192 13.56 16.46 -5.01
C ARG A 192 12.56 15.33 -5.27
N ALA A 193 11.27 15.60 -5.08
CA ALA A 193 10.20 14.62 -5.31
C ALA A 193 10.30 13.93 -6.69
N ARG A 194 10.69 14.67 -7.73
CA ARG A 194 10.96 14.12 -9.07
C ARG A 194 12.02 13.02 -9.04
N ALA A 195 13.19 13.30 -8.46
CA ALA A 195 14.31 12.37 -8.42
C ALA A 195 13.94 11.08 -7.66
N LEU A 196 13.29 11.23 -6.49
CA LEU A 196 12.85 10.11 -5.66
C LEU A 196 11.90 9.18 -6.41
N LEU A 197 10.85 9.74 -7.02
CA LEU A 197 9.83 8.95 -7.70
C LEU A 197 10.36 8.27 -8.97
N VAL A 198 11.16 9.00 -9.77
CA VAL A 198 11.77 8.45 -10.99
C VAL A 198 12.70 7.29 -10.64
N GLN A 199 13.57 7.46 -9.64
CA GLN A 199 14.47 6.40 -9.20
C GLN A 199 13.69 5.18 -8.71
N ALA A 200 12.64 5.40 -7.91
CA ALA A 200 11.81 4.30 -7.43
C ALA A 200 11.17 3.52 -8.58
N VAL A 201 10.56 4.18 -9.57
CA VAL A 201 9.96 3.49 -10.73
C VAL A 201 11.00 2.71 -11.53
N LEU A 202 12.16 3.32 -11.81
CA LEU A 202 13.23 2.67 -12.57
C LEU A 202 13.78 1.45 -11.83
N ARG A 203 14.13 1.59 -10.54
CA ARG A 203 14.64 0.49 -9.71
C ARG A 203 13.63 -0.63 -9.56
N LEU A 204 12.36 -0.31 -9.29
CA LEU A 204 11.30 -1.32 -9.19
C LEU A 204 11.05 -2.02 -10.53
N GLY A 205 11.04 -1.28 -11.65
CA GLY A 205 10.81 -1.82 -12.98
C GLY A 205 11.93 -2.76 -13.46
N PHE A 206 13.19 -2.38 -13.27
CA PHE A 206 14.34 -3.22 -13.63
C PHE A 206 14.49 -4.42 -12.69
N ALA A 207 14.28 -4.24 -11.38
CA ALA A 207 14.30 -5.36 -10.45
C ALA A 207 13.16 -6.36 -10.72
N ALA A 208 11.97 -5.88 -11.15
CA ALA A 208 10.87 -6.77 -11.57
C ALA A 208 11.24 -7.58 -12.83
N ALA A 209 12.10 -7.04 -13.68
CA ALA A 209 12.70 -7.73 -14.82
C ALA A 209 13.88 -8.66 -14.44
N GLY A 210 14.29 -8.70 -13.17
CA GLY A 210 15.50 -9.40 -12.71
C GLY A 210 16.79 -8.78 -13.24
N ARG A 211 16.78 -7.48 -13.55
CA ARG A 211 17.89 -6.73 -14.14
C ARG A 211 18.36 -5.62 -13.21
N ARG A 212 19.64 -5.27 -13.31
CA ARG A 212 20.19 -4.07 -12.65
C ARG A 212 19.81 -2.82 -13.43
N LEU A 213 19.53 -1.74 -12.71
CA LEU A 213 19.33 -0.43 -13.32
C LEU A 213 20.68 0.09 -13.86
N PRO A 214 20.78 0.50 -15.14
CA PRO A 214 21.98 1.17 -15.65
C PRO A 214 22.16 2.57 -15.04
N ASP A 215 23.40 2.94 -14.72
CA ASP A 215 23.73 4.16 -13.97
C ASP A 215 23.35 5.45 -14.72
N ASP A 216 23.43 5.46 -16.05
CA ASP A 216 23.15 6.62 -16.91
C ASP A 216 21.67 6.77 -17.28
N LEU A 217 20.84 5.76 -17.00
CA LEU A 217 19.47 5.70 -17.52
C LEU A 217 18.59 6.81 -16.94
N ARG A 218 18.79 7.18 -15.67
CA ARG A 218 18.02 8.24 -15.01
C ARG A 218 18.16 9.59 -15.71
N ASP A 219 19.36 9.91 -16.17
CA ASP A 219 19.63 11.15 -16.89
C ASP A 219 19.16 11.05 -18.35
N ALA A 220 19.37 9.89 -18.98
CA ALA A 220 18.96 9.66 -20.37
C ALA A 220 17.45 9.82 -20.60
N ILE A 221 16.60 9.44 -19.64
CA ILE A 221 15.15 9.61 -19.75
C ILE A 221 14.67 11.06 -19.57
N GLN A 222 15.51 11.97 -19.09
CA GLN A 222 15.11 13.37 -18.90
C GLN A 222 14.88 14.06 -20.25
N THR A 223 15.68 13.77 -21.26
CA THR A 223 15.58 14.36 -22.60
C THR A 223 14.20 14.11 -23.23
N PRO A 224 13.73 12.86 -23.44
CA PRO A 224 12.42 12.62 -24.01
C PRO A 224 11.26 13.14 -23.15
N LEU A 225 11.42 13.24 -21.83
CA LEU A 225 10.42 13.84 -20.95
C LEU A 225 10.36 15.37 -21.08
N ARG A 226 11.50 16.05 -21.30
CA ARG A 226 11.60 17.51 -21.46
C ARG A 226 11.15 17.95 -22.85
N ASP A 227 11.52 17.22 -23.88
CA ASP A 227 11.29 17.60 -25.28
C ASP A 227 9.83 17.38 -25.72
N ALA A 228 9.05 16.60 -24.97
CA ALA A 228 7.66 16.32 -25.29
C ALA A 228 6.74 17.52 -24.96
N GLU A 229 6.10 18.09 -25.99
CA GLU A 229 5.04 19.11 -25.84
C GLU A 229 3.86 18.56 -25.02
N ASN A 230 3.49 17.30 -25.26
CA ASN A 230 2.54 16.55 -24.46
C ASN A 230 3.22 15.31 -23.87
N LEU A 231 3.21 15.18 -22.55
CA LEU A 231 3.85 14.07 -21.84
C LEU A 231 3.39 12.69 -22.31
N LYS A 232 2.18 12.54 -22.87
CA LYS A 232 1.71 11.28 -23.43
C LYS A 232 2.51 10.83 -24.67
N ASP A 233 3.05 11.78 -25.41
CA ASP A 233 3.81 11.50 -26.63
C ASP A 233 5.22 10.96 -26.31
N ALA A 234 5.68 11.16 -25.07
CA ALA A 234 6.95 10.61 -24.58
C ALA A 234 6.89 9.09 -24.31
N VAL A 235 5.70 8.47 -24.26
CA VAL A 235 5.55 7.05 -23.85
C VAL A 235 6.27 6.10 -24.80
N GLU A 236 6.04 6.19 -26.12
CA GLU A 236 6.66 5.26 -27.07
C GLU A 236 8.18 5.49 -27.19
N PRO A 237 8.72 6.72 -27.31
CA PRO A 237 10.17 6.96 -27.30
C PRO A 237 10.85 6.44 -26.02
N LEU A 238 10.22 6.63 -24.86
CA LEU A 238 10.72 6.07 -23.60
C LEU A 238 10.67 4.55 -23.60
N ALA A 239 9.60 3.94 -24.10
CA ALA A 239 9.47 2.50 -24.17
C ALA A 239 10.54 1.87 -25.08
N GLU A 240 10.84 2.48 -26.23
CA GLU A 240 11.91 2.03 -27.12
C GLU A 240 13.28 2.10 -26.43
N MET A 241 13.57 3.22 -25.74
CA MET A 241 14.80 3.39 -24.97
C MET A 241 14.92 2.35 -23.84
N LEU A 242 13.87 2.18 -23.04
CA LEU A 242 13.84 1.23 -21.93
C LEU A 242 14.00 -0.22 -22.42
N LEU A 243 13.37 -0.56 -23.55
CA LEU A 243 13.48 -1.88 -24.17
C LEU A 243 14.93 -2.18 -24.61
N ALA A 244 15.63 -1.22 -25.20
CA ALA A 244 17.04 -1.41 -25.55
C ALA A 244 17.89 -1.63 -24.28
N ARG A 245 17.66 -0.81 -23.25
CA ARG A 245 18.47 -0.82 -22.01
C ARG A 245 18.25 -2.05 -21.15
N VAL A 246 17.03 -2.59 -21.07
CA VAL A 246 16.75 -3.78 -20.25
C VAL A 246 17.35 -5.07 -20.83
N VAL A 247 17.53 -5.12 -22.15
CA VAL A 247 18.16 -6.26 -22.84
C VAL A 247 19.66 -6.31 -22.55
N GLU A 248 20.31 -5.15 -22.52
CA GLU A 248 21.75 -5.00 -22.25
C GLU A 248 22.09 -5.03 -20.75
N ALA A 249 21.11 -4.74 -19.90
CA ALA A 249 21.32 -4.68 -18.45
C ALA A 249 21.79 -6.03 -17.87
N PRO A 250 22.79 -6.02 -16.97
CA PRO A 250 23.24 -7.25 -16.33
C PRO A 250 22.15 -7.83 -15.42
N PRO A 251 22.16 -9.15 -15.19
CA PRO A 251 21.23 -9.77 -14.25
C PRO A 251 21.44 -9.23 -12.84
N GLU A 252 20.36 -9.16 -12.07
CA GLU A 252 20.45 -8.81 -10.65
C GLU A 252 21.23 -9.90 -9.88
N GLU A 253 22.09 -9.49 -8.95
CA GLU A 253 22.88 -10.43 -8.15
C GLU A 253 21.98 -11.30 -7.27
N ALA A 254 22.21 -12.62 -7.32
CA ALA A 254 21.52 -13.59 -6.48
C ALA A 254 21.82 -13.27 -4.99
N GLY A 255 20.77 -12.96 -4.23
CA GLY A 255 20.89 -12.66 -2.80
C GLY A 255 20.89 -11.16 -2.43
N SER A 256 20.64 -10.25 -3.38
CA SER A 256 20.57 -8.79 -3.15
C SER A 256 19.54 -8.32 -2.10
N GLY A 257 18.69 -9.20 -1.56
CA GLY A 257 17.58 -8.85 -0.65
C GLY A 257 16.46 -8.01 -1.28
N LEU A 258 16.72 -7.43 -2.44
CA LEU A 258 15.85 -6.57 -3.22
C LEU A 258 14.67 -7.37 -3.79
N SER A 259 14.87 -8.58 -4.30
CA SER A 259 13.78 -9.38 -4.92
C SER A 259 12.63 -9.74 -3.95
N GLY A 260 12.94 -10.10 -2.70
CA GLY A 260 11.93 -10.38 -1.67
C GLY A 260 11.22 -9.11 -1.16
N THR A 261 11.95 -8.01 -1.06
CA THR A 261 11.44 -6.71 -0.64
C THR A 261 10.60 -6.06 -1.74
N LEU A 262 11.05 -6.15 -3.00
CA LEU A 262 10.37 -5.71 -4.21
C LEU A 262 8.99 -6.34 -4.33
N ARG A 263 8.89 -7.67 -4.21
CA ARG A 263 7.60 -8.36 -4.28
C ARG A 263 6.64 -7.87 -3.20
N THR A 264 7.17 -7.61 -2.00
CA THR A 264 6.40 -7.06 -0.89
C THR A 264 5.93 -5.62 -1.21
N VAL A 265 6.83 -4.75 -1.66
CA VAL A 265 6.51 -3.37 -2.06
C VAL A 265 5.47 -3.34 -3.18
N LEU A 266 5.68 -4.06 -4.27
CA LEU A 266 4.74 -4.11 -5.40
C LEU A 266 3.38 -4.72 -5.03
N THR A 267 3.33 -5.62 -4.04
CA THR A 267 2.06 -6.21 -3.59
C THR A 267 1.28 -5.28 -2.64
N TYR A 268 1.97 -4.56 -1.76
CA TYR A 268 1.34 -3.81 -0.66
C TYR A 268 1.33 -2.30 -0.86
N ALA A 269 2.31 -1.71 -1.53
CA ALA A 269 2.37 -0.27 -1.77
C ALA A 269 1.15 0.25 -2.53
N PRO A 270 0.63 -0.40 -3.60
CA PRO A 270 -0.61 0.05 -4.24
C PRO A 270 -1.81 0.10 -3.30
N LYS A 271 -1.92 -0.86 -2.37
CA LYS A 271 -3.01 -0.92 -1.38
C LYS A 271 -2.87 0.16 -0.32
N ALA A 272 -1.64 0.42 0.13
CA ALA A 272 -1.34 1.51 1.05
C ALA A 272 -1.64 2.87 0.42
N LEU A 273 -1.22 3.09 -0.84
CA LEU A 273 -1.55 4.31 -1.59
C LEU A 273 -3.06 4.48 -1.76
N LEU A 274 -3.80 3.40 -2.04
CA LEU A 274 -5.27 3.44 -2.12
C LEU A 274 -5.91 3.82 -0.77
N ALA A 275 -5.39 3.29 0.34
CA ALA A 275 -5.91 3.63 1.67
C ALA A 275 -5.69 5.12 1.98
N VAL A 276 -4.50 5.65 1.71
CA VAL A 276 -4.20 7.08 1.90
C VAL A 276 -4.99 7.95 0.92
N GLU A 277 -5.15 7.51 -0.34
CA GLU A 277 -6.02 8.16 -1.33
C GLU A 277 -7.45 8.29 -0.79
N LYS A 278 -8.05 7.21 -0.27
CA LYS A 278 -9.41 7.22 0.28
C LYS A 278 -9.55 8.11 1.52
N LEU A 279 -8.52 8.17 2.37
CA LEU A 279 -8.48 9.12 3.49
C LEU A 279 -8.43 10.57 2.99
N ALA A 280 -7.56 10.86 2.02
CA ALA A 280 -7.43 12.19 1.43
C ALA A 280 -8.71 12.65 0.70
N ARG A 281 -9.45 11.74 0.07
CA ARG A 281 -10.77 12.05 -0.54
C ARG A 281 -11.86 12.36 0.48
N GLN A 282 -11.67 11.96 1.75
CA GLN A 282 -12.59 12.24 2.87
C GLN A 282 -12.00 13.28 3.83
N TRP A 283 -11.08 14.13 3.36
CA TRP A 283 -10.37 15.10 4.20
C TRP A 283 -11.31 16.11 4.86
N ASP A 284 -12.48 16.36 4.29
CA ASP A 284 -13.55 17.16 4.89
C ASP A 284 -14.05 16.59 6.23
N ARG A 285 -13.90 15.29 6.46
CA ARG A 285 -14.27 14.57 7.68
C ARG A 285 -13.11 14.29 8.61
N VAL A 286 -11.88 14.41 8.12
CA VAL A 286 -10.65 14.21 8.92
C VAL A 286 -10.30 15.53 9.62
N GLU A 287 -9.93 15.45 10.88
CA GLU A 287 -9.38 16.58 11.65
C GLU A 287 -7.86 16.59 11.55
N ALA A 288 -7.23 15.45 11.77
CA ALA A 288 -5.79 15.29 11.70
C ALA A 288 -5.36 13.84 11.41
N LEU A 289 -4.17 13.69 10.84
CA LEU A 289 -3.42 12.44 10.76
C LEU A 289 -2.07 12.63 11.44
N GLU A 290 -1.68 11.71 12.31
CA GLU A 290 -0.35 11.70 12.93
C GLU A 290 0.36 10.42 12.51
N PHE A 291 1.60 10.53 12.03
CA PHE A 291 2.46 9.42 11.67
C PHE A 291 3.69 9.42 12.58
N GLU A 292 3.93 8.31 13.26
CA GLU A 292 5.07 8.15 14.16
C GLU A 292 5.85 6.89 13.78
N PHE A 293 7.16 7.01 13.68
CA PHE A 293 8.07 5.91 13.37
C PHE A 293 8.71 5.42 14.67
N HIS A 294 8.50 4.15 15.01
CA HIS A 294 8.99 3.52 16.24
C HIS A 294 9.86 2.30 15.93
N ARG A 295 10.63 1.84 16.91
CA ARG A 295 11.30 0.54 16.84
C ARG A 295 10.84 -0.32 17.99
N LYS A 296 10.47 -1.56 17.68
CA LYS A 296 10.18 -2.60 18.66
C LYS A 296 11.05 -3.81 18.32
N ASP A 297 11.90 -4.23 19.26
CA ASP A 297 12.84 -5.35 19.06
C ASP A 297 13.67 -5.22 17.77
N GLU A 298 14.23 -4.04 17.48
CA GLU A 298 14.94 -3.68 16.24
C GLU A 298 14.10 -3.67 14.94
N HIS A 299 12.80 -3.91 15.02
CA HIS A 299 11.90 -3.88 13.87
C HIS A 299 11.16 -2.53 13.77
N PRO A 300 11.07 -1.92 12.57
CA PRO A 300 10.38 -0.65 12.39
C PRO A 300 8.87 -0.83 12.51
N VAL A 301 8.24 -0.07 13.42
CA VAL A 301 6.80 0.00 13.63
C VAL A 301 6.31 1.37 13.17
N VAL A 302 5.19 1.40 12.45
CA VAL A 302 4.54 2.66 12.07
C VAL A 302 3.26 2.80 12.86
N VAL A 303 3.12 3.92 13.57
CA VAL A 303 1.89 4.29 14.25
C VAL A 303 1.21 5.37 13.43
N VAL A 304 -0.07 5.17 13.11
CA VAL A 304 -0.91 6.16 12.45
C VAL A 304 -2.09 6.49 13.33
N THR A 305 -2.21 7.72 13.79
CA THR A 305 -3.41 8.19 14.50
C THR A 305 -4.30 8.93 13.53
N VAL A 306 -5.52 8.41 13.32
CA VAL A 306 -6.57 9.06 12.53
C VAL A 306 -7.52 9.77 13.49
N ARG A 307 -7.68 11.08 13.36
CA ARG A 307 -8.66 11.86 14.10
C ARG A 307 -9.77 12.30 13.15
N VAL A 308 -10.99 11.82 13.42
CA VAL A 308 -12.20 12.12 12.66
C VAL A 308 -12.97 13.23 13.36
N GLN A 309 -13.55 14.15 12.59
CA GLN A 309 -14.35 15.24 13.13
C GLN A 309 -15.56 14.72 13.92
N PRO A 310 -15.99 15.45 14.98
CA PRO A 310 -17.15 15.06 15.77
C PRO A 310 -18.39 14.82 14.91
N GLY A 311 -19.10 13.72 15.17
CA GLY A 311 -20.32 13.34 14.45
C GLY A 311 -20.10 12.85 13.01
N GLN A 312 -18.86 12.76 12.54
CA GLN A 312 -18.52 12.24 11.21
C GLN A 312 -17.97 10.82 11.29
N GLU A 313 -18.00 10.12 10.15
CA GLU A 313 -17.37 8.82 9.97
C GLU A 313 -16.48 8.84 8.72
N VAL A 314 -15.26 8.30 8.85
CA VAL A 314 -14.35 8.08 7.73
C VAL A 314 -14.35 6.59 7.40
N ARG A 315 -14.45 6.25 6.12
CA ARG A 315 -14.67 4.87 5.66
C ARG A 315 -13.55 4.41 4.72
N LEU A 316 -13.00 3.24 4.99
CA LEU A 316 -12.10 2.53 4.09
C LEU A 316 -12.77 1.23 3.63
N ASP A 317 -13.46 1.32 2.51
CA ASP A 317 -14.02 0.20 1.76
C ASP A 317 -13.17 -0.11 0.51
N ASP A 318 -13.45 -1.20 -0.19
CA ASP A 318 -12.89 -1.56 -1.50
C ASP A 318 -11.35 -1.46 -1.66
N LEU A 319 -10.56 -1.57 -0.58
CA LEU A 319 -9.10 -1.67 -0.74
C LEU A 319 -8.70 -3.00 -1.38
N ILE A 320 -9.53 -4.03 -1.13
CA ILE A 320 -9.48 -5.36 -1.74
C ILE A 320 -10.91 -5.73 -2.09
N LEU A 321 -11.10 -6.47 -3.19
CA LEU A 321 -12.41 -6.98 -3.59
C LEU A 321 -13.04 -7.80 -2.45
N PHE A 322 -14.28 -7.50 -2.09
CA PHE A 322 -14.99 -8.11 -0.95
C PHE A 322 -14.30 -7.89 0.40
N GLN A 323 -13.60 -6.77 0.58
CA GLN A 323 -13.22 -6.31 1.91
C GLN A 323 -14.44 -5.67 2.61
N PRO A 324 -14.75 -6.02 3.86
CA PRO A 324 -15.74 -5.29 4.65
C PRO A 324 -15.27 -3.86 4.94
N ALA A 325 -16.19 -2.90 5.07
CA ALA A 325 -15.81 -1.51 5.30
C ALA A 325 -15.15 -1.35 6.68
N ILE A 326 -13.97 -0.72 6.74
CA ILE A 326 -13.35 -0.29 7.99
C ILE A 326 -13.79 1.15 8.25
N VAL A 327 -14.45 1.41 9.38
CA VAL A 327 -15.05 2.70 9.69
C VAL A 327 -14.39 3.29 10.94
N PHE A 328 -13.89 4.52 10.82
CA PHE A 328 -13.25 5.27 11.89
C PHE A 328 -14.19 6.34 12.43
N ARG A 329 -14.26 6.46 13.76
CA ARG A 329 -14.94 7.52 14.51
C ARG A 329 -14.02 8.05 15.60
N GLY A 330 -14.12 9.35 15.90
CA GLY A 330 -13.27 10.00 16.88
C GLY A 330 -11.78 9.81 16.58
N ALA A 331 -10.95 9.62 17.60
CA ALA A 331 -9.52 9.37 17.45
C ALA A 331 -9.21 7.87 17.53
N SER A 332 -8.48 7.35 16.56
CA SER A 332 -8.10 5.94 16.51
C SER A 332 -6.63 5.80 16.16
N ARG A 333 -5.90 5.02 16.94
CA ARG A 333 -4.49 4.71 16.75
C ARG A 333 -4.36 3.36 16.03
N ILE A 334 -3.56 3.33 14.98
CA ILE A 334 -3.31 2.16 14.14
C ILE A 334 -1.83 1.82 14.28
N VAL A 335 -1.49 0.63 14.74
CA VAL A 335 -0.11 0.20 14.93
C VAL A 335 0.22 -0.87 13.88
N VAL A 336 1.12 -0.55 12.95
CA VAL A 336 1.55 -1.44 11.87
C VAL A 336 2.91 -2.03 12.22
N GLN A 337 2.90 -3.32 12.60
CA GLN A 337 4.08 -4.11 12.91
C GLN A 337 4.37 -5.07 11.75
N PRO A 338 5.35 -4.78 10.90
CA PRO A 338 5.75 -5.70 9.83
C PRO A 338 6.45 -6.95 10.36
N LYS A 339 6.29 -8.08 9.66
CA LYS A 339 7.17 -9.27 9.77
C LYS A 339 7.58 -9.58 11.22
N LEU A 340 6.61 -9.82 12.10
CA LEU A 340 6.84 -10.17 13.50
C LEU A 340 7.89 -11.27 13.64
N PRO A 341 8.82 -11.14 14.60
CA PRO A 341 9.82 -12.16 14.87
C PRO A 341 9.20 -13.55 15.08
N GLY A 342 9.79 -14.58 14.47
CA GLY A 342 9.34 -15.96 14.58
C GLY A 342 8.20 -16.37 13.64
N THR A 343 7.22 -15.49 13.38
CA THR A 343 6.05 -15.81 12.53
C THR A 343 6.16 -15.26 11.11
N GLY A 344 6.86 -14.12 10.93
CA GLY A 344 6.94 -13.42 9.65
C GLY A 344 5.62 -12.73 9.25
N GLU A 345 4.68 -12.61 10.17
CA GLU A 345 3.37 -11.98 9.95
C GLU A 345 3.46 -10.45 10.03
N THR A 346 2.72 -9.75 9.17
CA THR A 346 2.46 -8.32 9.37
C THR A 346 1.19 -8.19 10.21
N VAL A 347 1.27 -7.49 11.34
CA VAL A 347 0.13 -7.20 12.22
C VAL A 347 -0.23 -5.72 12.13
N VAL A 348 -1.53 -5.44 12.05
CA VAL A 348 -2.10 -4.11 12.14
C VAL A 348 -3.09 -4.11 13.28
N ALA A 349 -2.73 -3.49 14.40
CA ALA A 349 -3.60 -3.35 15.57
C ALA A 349 -4.36 -2.02 15.53
N PHE A 350 -5.58 -2.01 16.05
CA PHE A 350 -6.47 -0.86 16.09
C PHE A 350 -6.87 -0.56 17.54
N GLU A 351 -6.52 0.62 17.99
CA GLU A 351 -6.73 1.10 19.36
C GLU A 351 -7.61 2.35 19.32
N PRO A 352 -8.81 2.33 19.92
CA PRO A 352 -9.57 3.56 20.12
C PRO A 352 -8.84 4.48 21.11
N VAL A 353 -8.85 5.79 20.84
CA VAL A 353 -8.31 6.81 21.73
C VAL A 353 -9.46 7.67 22.26
N GLY A 354 -9.66 7.70 23.58
CA GLY A 354 -10.83 8.36 24.18
C GLY A 354 -12.14 7.70 23.70
N ASP A 355 -13.07 8.51 23.20
CA ASP A 355 -14.37 8.06 22.66
C ASP A 355 -14.28 7.54 21.21
N GLY A 356 -13.07 7.30 20.70
CA GLY A 356 -12.85 6.80 19.35
C GLY A 356 -13.33 5.35 19.15
N ALA A 357 -13.53 4.96 17.90
CA ALA A 357 -13.88 3.59 17.53
C ALA A 357 -13.41 3.25 16.11
N VAL A 358 -13.00 2.00 15.93
CA VAL A 358 -12.75 1.40 14.62
C VAL A 358 -13.66 0.18 14.47
N ASP A 359 -14.60 0.24 13.54
CA ASP A 359 -15.55 -0.84 13.28
C ASP A 359 -15.25 -1.53 11.95
N LEU A 360 -15.38 -2.85 11.90
CA LEU A 360 -15.51 -3.61 10.67
C LEU A 360 -17.00 -3.81 10.37
N ARG A 361 -17.47 -3.33 9.22
CA ARG A 361 -18.89 -3.37 8.83
C ARG A 361 -19.12 -4.20 7.56
N PHE A 362 -19.98 -5.22 7.69
CA PHE A 362 -20.43 -6.08 6.60
C PHE A 362 -21.64 -5.46 5.89
N GLU A 363 -21.40 -4.43 5.07
CA GLU A 363 -22.44 -3.65 4.42
C GLU A 363 -22.56 -3.95 2.92
N GLY A 364 -23.80 -3.94 2.39
CA GLY A 364 -24.08 -4.13 0.97
C GLY A 364 -24.76 -5.46 0.64
N VAL A 365 -25.29 -5.56 -0.58
CA VAL A 365 -26.15 -6.68 -1.02
C VAL A 365 -25.44 -8.03 -0.90
N ALA A 366 -24.14 -8.09 -1.24
CA ALA A 366 -23.37 -9.33 -1.16
C ALA A 366 -23.28 -9.88 0.27
N TYR A 367 -22.98 -9.02 1.26
CA TYR A 367 -22.94 -9.43 2.66
C TYR A 367 -24.32 -9.64 3.26
N GLY A 368 -25.33 -8.89 2.79
CA GLY A 368 -26.73 -9.13 3.16
C GLY A 368 -27.20 -10.52 2.73
N LEU A 369 -26.90 -10.93 1.49
CA LEU A 369 -27.20 -12.28 1.00
C LEU A 369 -26.37 -13.34 1.73
N ALA A 370 -25.08 -13.08 1.98
CA ALA A 370 -24.26 -14.00 2.77
C ALA A 370 -24.81 -14.17 4.20
N ARG A 371 -25.29 -13.09 4.83
CA ARG A 371 -25.89 -13.12 6.16
C ARG A 371 -27.20 -13.93 6.20
N LEU A 372 -28.01 -13.80 5.16
CA LEU A 372 -29.30 -14.50 5.06
C LEU A 372 -29.16 -15.97 4.70
N LEU A 373 -28.21 -16.32 3.84
CA LEU A 373 -28.18 -17.62 3.17
C LEU A 373 -26.98 -18.50 3.56
N VAL A 374 -25.91 -17.92 4.13
CA VAL A 374 -24.59 -18.58 4.15
C VAL A 374 -23.94 -18.60 5.55
N MET A 375 -23.86 -17.47 6.24
CA MET A 375 -23.12 -17.35 7.51
C MET A 375 -23.60 -16.15 8.33
N PRO A 376 -23.68 -16.23 9.67
CA PRO A 376 -24.22 -15.16 10.52
C PRO A 376 -23.21 -14.02 10.72
N LEU A 377 -22.84 -13.32 9.65
CA LEU A 377 -21.90 -12.20 9.72
C LEU A 377 -22.43 -11.10 10.64
N ALA A 378 -21.63 -10.74 11.63
CA ALA A 378 -21.87 -9.65 12.55
C ALA A 378 -20.74 -8.60 12.44
N SER A 379 -21.13 -7.34 12.23
CA SER A 379 -20.23 -6.20 12.33
C SER A 379 -19.79 -5.97 13.77
N GLY A 380 -18.63 -5.37 13.98
CA GLY A 380 -18.08 -5.20 15.33
C GLY A 380 -16.83 -4.34 15.36
N ALA A 381 -16.32 -4.10 16.57
CA ALA A 381 -15.07 -3.38 16.78
C ALA A 381 -13.91 -4.19 16.20
N LEU A 382 -13.15 -3.61 15.29
CA LEU A 382 -11.95 -4.22 14.73
C LEU A 382 -10.81 -4.05 15.71
N ARG A 383 -10.17 -5.14 16.10
CA ARG A 383 -9.03 -5.12 17.03
C ARG A 383 -7.71 -5.30 16.31
N GLU A 384 -7.66 -6.25 15.39
CA GLU A 384 -6.39 -6.62 14.75
C GLU A 384 -6.60 -7.24 13.36
N VAL A 385 -5.70 -6.92 12.43
CA VAL A 385 -5.54 -7.60 11.15
C VAL A 385 -4.17 -8.25 11.14
N ARG A 386 -4.10 -9.56 10.89
CA ARG A 386 -2.84 -10.26 10.62
C ARG A 386 -2.77 -10.64 9.17
N VAL A 387 -1.61 -10.44 8.56
CA VAL A 387 -1.34 -10.82 7.18
C VAL A 387 -0.08 -11.67 7.16
N PHE A 388 -0.23 -12.92 6.74
CA PHE A 388 0.87 -13.80 6.46
C PHE A 388 0.94 -14.02 4.96
N ALA A 389 2.09 -13.74 4.35
CA ALA A 389 2.33 -14.03 2.95
C ALA A 389 3.59 -14.88 2.81
N LYS A 390 3.42 -16.12 2.36
CA LYS A 390 4.53 -17.01 2.04
C LYS A 390 4.56 -17.27 0.55
N THR A 391 5.67 -16.89 -0.08
CA THR A 391 5.96 -17.33 -1.44
C THR A 391 7.17 -18.25 -1.37
N ARG A 392 6.99 -19.53 -1.66
CA ARG A 392 8.13 -20.44 -1.84
C ARG A 392 8.72 -20.17 -3.23
N GLN A 393 10.05 -20.22 -3.36
CA GLN A 393 10.70 -20.16 -4.68
C GLN A 393 10.24 -21.32 -5.56
N GLU A 394 9.88 -22.45 -4.94
CA GLU A 394 9.27 -23.62 -5.57
C GLU A 394 7.94 -23.95 -4.87
N GLY A 395 6.83 -23.94 -5.61
CA GLY A 395 5.51 -24.35 -5.12
C GLY A 395 4.55 -23.22 -4.73
N ASP A 396 3.61 -23.54 -3.85
CA ASP A 396 2.44 -22.70 -3.55
C ASP A 396 2.79 -21.30 -3.03
N GLN A 397 2.10 -20.30 -3.58
CA GLN A 397 2.04 -18.96 -3.00
C GLN A 397 0.80 -18.86 -2.12
N ILE A 398 0.99 -18.58 -0.84
CA ILE A 398 -0.08 -18.53 0.16
C ILE A 398 -0.15 -17.12 0.74
N ILE A 399 -1.36 -16.55 0.74
CA ILE A 399 -1.69 -15.33 1.47
C ILE A 399 -2.80 -15.68 2.46
N ASN A 400 -2.53 -15.49 3.75
CA ASN A 400 -3.52 -15.62 4.82
C ASN A 400 -3.76 -14.24 5.44
N VAL A 401 -5.02 -13.92 5.68
CA VAL A 401 -5.45 -12.71 6.35
C VAL A 401 -6.42 -13.10 7.46
N ALA A 402 -6.12 -12.70 8.69
CA ALA A 402 -6.96 -12.95 9.85
C ALA A 402 -7.43 -11.61 10.43
N LEU A 403 -8.75 -11.45 10.59
CA LEU A 403 -9.40 -10.23 11.08
C LEU A 403 -10.06 -10.56 12.42
N LEU A 404 -9.50 -10.03 13.50
CA LEU A 404 -10.01 -10.20 14.85
C LEU A 404 -10.96 -9.03 15.17
N MET A 405 -12.19 -9.36 15.54
CA MET A 405 -13.22 -8.37 15.84
C MET A 405 -14.07 -8.76 17.06
N GLU A 406 -14.73 -7.78 17.66
CA GLU A 406 -15.67 -7.96 18.76
C GLU A 406 -17.06 -7.48 18.33
N ALA A 407 -18.01 -8.41 18.21
CA ALA A 407 -19.38 -8.13 17.80
C ALA A 407 -20.08 -7.21 18.81
N ALA A 408 -20.75 -6.17 18.30
CA ALA A 408 -21.45 -5.21 19.14
C ALA A 408 -22.75 -5.79 19.73
N GLY A 409 -23.00 -5.55 21.02
CA GLY A 409 -24.30 -5.83 21.66
C GLY A 409 -24.58 -7.30 21.96
N GLU A 410 -23.57 -8.18 21.93
CA GLU A 410 -23.72 -9.57 22.31
C GLU A 410 -23.71 -9.78 23.83
N LYS A 411 -24.61 -10.65 24.32
CA LYS A 411 -24.71 -11.00 25.75
C LYS A 411 -23.71 -12.09 26.18
N GLY A 412 -23.01 -12.72 25.23
CA GLY A 412 -22.01 -13.76 25.45
C GLY A 412 -20.62 -13.31 25.03
N ASP A 413 -19.75 -14.24 24.66
CA ASP A 413 -18.42 -13.94 24.13
C ASP A 413 -18.53 -13.16 22.79
N PRO A 414 -18.10 -11.89 22.72
CA PRO A 414 -18.27 -11.08 21.52
C PRO A 414 -17.21 -11.37 20.46
N ARG A 415 -16.18 -12.18 20.77
CA ARG A 415 -15.04 -12.38 19.88
C ARG A 415 -15.46 -13.08 18.58
N ARG A 416 -14.96 -12.60 17.46
CA ARG A 416 -15.19 -13.16 16.12
C ARG A 416 -13.88 -13.12 15.33
N LEU A 417 -13.69 -14.10 14.45
CA LEU A 417 -12.56 -14.12 13.52
C LEU A 417 -13.08 -14.29 12.09
N LEU A 418 -12.65 -13.41 11.20
CA LEU A 418 -12.76 -13.65 9.76
C LEU A 418 -11.37 -13.97 9.21
N HIS A 419 -11.18 -15.19 8.73
CA HIS A 419 -9.94 -15.67 8.15
C HIS A 419 -10.10 -15.95 6.65
N PHE A 420 -9.29 -15.29 5.84
CA PHE A 420 -9.23 -15.47 4.39
C PHE A 420 -7.88 -16.05 3.99
N GLN A 421 -7.89 -17.05 3.13
CA GLN A 421 -6.71 -17.69 2.57
C GLN A 421 -6.83 -17.76 1.05
N ASP A 422 -5.82 -17.26 0.34
CA ASP A 422 -5.63 -17.40 -1.12
C ASP A 422 -4.37 -18.23 -1.35
N VAL A 423 -4.53 -19.42 -1.91
CA VAL A 423 -3.45 -20.32 -2.31
C VAL A 423 -3.39 -20.34 -3.83
N ARG A 424 -2.23 -20.02 -4.38
CA ARG A 424 -1.95 -20.16 -5.82
C ARG A 424 -0.97 -21.30 -6.00
N HIS A 425 -1.46 -22.39 -6.58
CA HIS A 425 -0.63 -23.55 -6.89
C HIS A 425 0.22 -23.22 -8.10
N LYS A 426 1.54 -23.22 -7.90
CA LYS A 426 2.52 -22.98 -8.97
C LYS A 426 3.31 -24.24 -9.25
N ARG A 427 3.51 -24.52 -10.52
CA ARG A 427 4.40 -25.58 -11.00
C ARG A 427 5.48 -24.99 -11.88
N LEU A 428 6.68 -25.54 -11.76
CA LEU A 428 7.76 -25.28 -12.71
C LEU A 428 7.61 -26.21 -13.91
N LEU A 429 7.46 -25.63 -15.09
CA LEU A 429 7.52 -26.34 -16.36
C LEU A 429 8.91 -26.16 -16.96
N ARG A 430 9.57 -27.28 -17.26
CA ARG A 430 10.84 -27.28 -17.96
C ARG A 430 10.59 -27.09 -19.45
N GLY A 431 10.97 -25.93 -19.96
CA GLY A 431 11.06 -25.65 -21.39
C GLY A 431 12.40 -26.09 -21.98
N PRO A 432 12.57 -26.00 -23.30
CA PRO A 432 13.78 -26.43 -24.00
C PRO A 432 15.06 -25.74 -23.50
N PHE A 433 14.95 -24.51 -22.99
CA PHE A 433 16.10 -23.70 -22.53
C PHE A 433 15.85 -22.95 -21.22
N GLU A 434 14.73 -23.18 -20.53
CA GLU A 434 14.36 -22.41 -19.32
C GLU A 434 13.38 -23.16 -18.41
N LEU A 435 13.30 -22.73 -17.15
CA LEU A 435 12.28 -23.17 -16.19
C LEU A 435 11.24 -22.06 -16.05
N ARG A 436 9.98 -22.33 -16.40
CA ARG A 436 8.87 -21.38 -16.30
C ARG A 436 7.96 -21.69 -15.13
N SER A 437 7.53 -20.69 -14.36
CA SER A 437 6.53 -20.88 -13.31
C SER A 437 5.11 -20.66 -13.85
N VAL A 438 4.24 -21.67 -13.77
CA VAL A 438 2.84 -21.60 -14.22
C VAL A 438 1.89 -21.82 -13.05
N VAL A 439 0.86 -20.97 -12.95
CA VAL A 439 -0.21 -21.12 -11.94
C VAL A 439 -1.22 -22.17 -12.43
N GLU A 440 -1.16 -23.37 -11.88
CA GLU A 440 -2.03 -24.50 -12.22
C GLU A 440 -3.38 -24.46 -11.52
N GLY A 441 -3.51 -23.70 -10.42
CA GLY A 441 -4.76 -23.64 -9.67
C GLY A 441 -4.81 -22.48 -8.71
N LYS A 442 -6.03 -22.09 -8.34
CA LYS A 442 -6.26 -21.15 -7.24
C LYS A 442 -7.26 -21.75 -6.27
N GLU A 443 -6.89 -21.80 -5.01
CA GLU A 443 -7.78 -22.18 -3.93
C GLU A 443 -8.00 -20.98 -3.01
N GLN A 444 -9.27 -20.68 -2.73
CA GLN A 444 -9.67 -19.61 -1.83
C GLN A 444 -10.50 -20.20 -0.71
N VAL A 445 -10.08 -19.98 0.53
CA VAL A 445 -10.78 -20.44 1.73
C VAL A 445 -11.17 -19.24 2.57
N PHE A 446 -12.44 -19.19 2.97
CA PHE A 446 -12.99 -18.20 3.87
C PHE A 446 -13.52 -18.92 5.09
N ASN A 447 -13.08 -18.51 6.27
CA ASN A 447 -13.57 -19.02 7.54
C ASN A 447 -14.12 -17.86 8.37
N TYR A 448 -15.35 -17.99 8.85
CA TYR A 448 -15.92 -17.10 9.84
C TYR A 448 -16.13 -17.88 11.13
N LEU A 449 -15.45 -17.47 12.20
CA LEU A 449 -15.51 -18.13 13.50
C LEU A 449 -16.31 -17.26 14.46
N THR A 450 -17.28 -17.88 15.10
CA THR A 450 -17.99 -17.42 16.29
C THR A 450 -17.54 -18.28 17.48
N PRO A 451 -17.84 -17.90 18.74
CA PRO A 451 -17.46 -18.66 19.93
C PRO A 451 -17.91 -20.13 19.86
N ASP A 452 -19.07 -20.37 19.24
CA ASP A 452 -19.66 -21.71 19.17
C ASP A 452 -19.36 -22.44 17.86
N ARG A 453 -19.11 -21.72 16.76
CA ARG A 453 -19.15 -22.30 15.40
C ARG A 453 -18.10 -21.74 14.46
N ARG A 454 -17.66 -22.60 13.54
CA ARG A 454 -16.88 -22.25 12.36
C ARG A 454 -17.72 -22.45 11.10
N TYR A 455 -17.80 -21.41 10.28
CA TYR A 455 -18.40 -21.44 8.96
C TYR A 455 -17.29 -21.39 7.92
N THR A 456 -17.17 -22.42 7.08
CA THR A 456 -16.12 -22.51 6.06
C THR A 456 -16.69 -22.54 4.67
N PHE A 457 -16.23 -21.62 3.83
CA PHE A 457 -16.45 -21.62 2.39
C PHE A 457 -15.12 -21.86 1.67
N ARG A 458 -15.10 -22.83 0.75
CA ARG A 458 -13.93 -23.19 -0.05
C ARG A 458 -14.28 -23.10 -1.52
N ARG A 459 -13.44 -22.40 -2.29
CA ARG A 459 -13.56 -22.29 -3.74
C ARG A 459 -12.25 -22.72 -4.39
N VAL A 460 -12.32 -23.73 -5.24
CA VAL A 460 -11.18 -24.17 -6.07
C VAL A 460 -11.46 -23.75 -7.51
N LYS A 461 -10.51 -23.07 -8.15
CA LYS A 461 -10.54 -22.70 -9.56
C LYS A 461 -9.45 -23.46 -10.29
N THR A 462 -9.83 -24.21 -11.31
CA THR A 462 -8.92 -24.92 -12.20
C THR A 462 -8.66 -24.11 -13.47
N PRO A 463 -7.62 -24.43 -14.27
CA PRO A 463 -7.29 -23.68 -15.48
C PRO A 463 -8.42 -23.68 -16.52
N GLN A 464 -9.32 -24.65 -16.48
CA GLN A 464 -10.47 -24.78 -17.37
C GLN A 464 -11.61 -23.79 -17.03
N ASP A 465 -11.55 -23.13 -15.87
CA ASP A 465 -12.54 -22.16 -15.41
C ASP A 465 -12.19 -20.69 -15.78
N ARG A 466 -11.22 -20.48 -16.68
CA ARG A 466 -10.82 -19.18 -17.24
C ARG A 466 -11.20 -19.09 -18.70
#